data_AF-A0A3D2WGQ7-F1
#
_entry.id   AF-A0A3D2WGQ7-F1
#
_cell.length_a   1.000
_cell.length_b   1.000
_cell.length_c   1.000
_cell.angle_alpha   90.00
_cell.angle_beta   90.00
_cell.angle_gamma   90.00
#
_symmetry.space_group_name_H-M   'P 1'
#
loop_
_entity.id
_entity.type
_entity.pdbx_description
1 polymer ?
#
loop_
_entity_poly.entity_id
_entity_poly.type
_entity_poly.pdbx_seq_one_letter_code
_entity_poly.pdbx_strand_id
1 'polypeptide(L)'
;MLACFLMLFLSSAQGTEEYVWDTLASLDKGAIEKRSISFVLEKMPHLKGVEIKLVQINAQYHKNGPTLSSLFIHANSFKPISENKTLGFQDLSYGISHFAEFVRVNFSTAGVPENISFNESLLGKNEEESLERFNELYNFY
;
A
#
# COMPACT_ATOMS: atom_id res chain seq x y z
N MET A 1 65.41 9.47 -3.04
CA MET A 1 64.34 8.95 -3.91
C MET A 1 63.06 8.92 -3.10
N LEU A 2 62.12 9.81 -3.40
CA LEU A 2 60.81 9.86 -2.72
C LEU A 2 59.82 9.09 -3.60
N ALA A 3 59.40 7.91 -3.17
CA ALA A 3 58.43 7.09 -3.90
C ALA A 3 57.01 7.68 -3.68
N CYS A 4 56.43 8.27 -4.71
CA CYS A 4 55.02 8.65 -4.71
C CYS A 4 54.17 7.38 -4.87
N PHE A 5 53.46 7.01 -3.80
CA PHE A 5 52.51 5.91 -3.79
C PHE A 5 51.21 6.40 -4.47
N LEU A 6 51.01 6.02 -5.73
CA LEU A 6 49.79 6.34 -6.48
C LEU A 6 48.68 5.38 -6.04
N MET A 7 47.76 5.82 -5.17
CA MET A 7 46.55 5.06 -4.87
C MET A 7 45.52 5.25 -5.99
N LEU A 8 45.38 4.23 -6.84
CA LEU A 8 44.29 4.14 -7.83
C LEU A 8 43.02 3.70 -7.10
N PHE A 9 42.09 4.63 -6.92
CA PHE A 9 40.73 4.31 -6.49
C PHE A 9 39.96 3.76 -7.71
N LEU A 10 39.81 2.44 -7.76
CA LEU A 10 38.87 1.78 -8.67
C LEU A 10 37.46 1.97 -8.11
N SER A 11 36.79 3.03 -8.54
CA SER A 11 35.34 3.16 -8.35
C SER A 11 34.66 2.15 -9.27
N SER A 12 34.31 0.97 -8.76
CA SER A 12 33.38 0.10 -9.46
C SER A 12 32.01 0.79 -9.46
N ALA A 13 31.64 1.38 -10.61
CA ALA A 13 30.26 1.78 -10.84
C ALA A 13 29.40 0.52 -10.77
N GLN A 14 28.63 0.39 -9.69
CA GLN A 14 27.67 -0.69 -9.53
C GLN A 14 26.67 -0.57 -10.68
N GLY A 15 26.69 -1.55 -11.59
CA GLY A 15 25.86 -1.54 -12.79
C GLY A 15 24.39 -1.37 -12.44
N THR A 16 23.68 -0.61 -13.27
CA THR A 16 22.22 -0.48 -13.20
C THR A 16 21.59 -1.86 -13.25
N GLU A 17 21.06 -2.34 -12.12
CA GLU A 17 20.24 -3.55 -12.07
C GLU A 17 19.00 -3.31 -12.93
N GLU A 18 18.85 -4.08 -14.01
CA GLU A 18 17.65 -4.07 -14.84
C GLU A 18 16.57 -4.87 -14.09
N TYR A 19 15.56 -4.17 -13.58
CA TYR A 19 14.44 -4.83 -12.91
C TYR A 19 13.36 -5.19 -13.93
N VAL A 20 13.18 -6.48 -14.15
CA VAL A 20 12.13 -7.03 -15.02
C VAL A 20 11.02 -7.62 -14.16
N TRP A 21 9.78 -7.24 -14.42
CA TRP A 21 8.62 -7.97 -13.90
C TRP A 21 8.22 -9.06 -14.89
N ASP A 22 8.80 -10.25 -14.71
CA ASP A 22 8.68 -11.37 -15.66
C ASP A 22 7.22 -11.77 -15.96
N THR A 23 6.28 -11.48 -15.05
CA THR A 23 4.85 -11.82 -15.18
C THR A 23 3.93 -10.61 -15.38
N LEU A 24 4.43 -9.37 -15.27
CA LEU A 24 3.67 -8.12 -15.34
C LEU A 24 4.17 -7.17 -16.44
N ALA A 25 4.76 -7.72 -17.51
CA ALA A 25 5.11 -6.94 -18.71
C ALA A 25 3.94 -6.08 -19.24
N SER A 26 2.70 -6.45 -18.88
CA SER A 26 1.51 -5.60 -18.95
C SER A 26 0.76 -5.59 -17.60
N LEU A 27 0.26 -4.44 -17.18
CA LEU A 27 -0.62 -4.32 -16.01
C LEU A 27 -2.02 -4.86 -16.35
N ASP A 28 -2.24 -6.15 -16.12
CA ASP A 28 -3.59 -6.75 -16.17
C ASP A 28 -4.35 -6.42 -14.88
N LYS A 29 -5.15 -5.35 -14.94
CA LYS A 29 -5.98 -4.89 -13.82
C LYS A 29 -6.83 -6.02 -13.22
N GLY A 30 -7.49 -6.81 -14.06
CA GLY A 30 -8.43 -7.84 -13.59
C GLY A 30 -7.72 -9.01 -12.91
N ALA A 31 -6.56 -9.42 -13.44
CA ALA A 31 -5.74 -10.44 -12.80
C ALA A 31 -5.16 -9.97 -11.46
N ILE A 32 -4.67 -8.73 -11.38
CA ILE A 32 -4.16 -8.12 -10.15
C ILE A 32 -5.26 -8.05 -9.10
N GLU A 33 -6.43 -7.51 -9.47
CA GLU A 33 -7.58 -7.38 -8.57
C GLU A 33 -8.01 -8.74 -8.01
N LYS A 34 -8.18 -9.75 -8.87
CA LYS A 34 -8.56 -11.10 -8.45
C LYS A 34 -7.55 -11.74 -7.50
N ARG A 35 -6.25 -11.62 -7.79
CA ARG A 35 -5.17 -12.16 -6.94
C ARG A 35 -5.16 -11.46 -5.59
N SER A 36 -5.28 -10.13 -5.59
CA SER A 36 -5.32 -9.34 -4.37
C SER A 36 -6.52 -9.67 -3.49
N ILE A 37 -7.73 -9.73 -4.04
CA ILE A 37 -8.94 -10.08 -3.26
C ILE A 37 -8.78 -11.47 -2.65
N SER A 38 -8.27 -12.43 -3.43
CA SER A 38 -8.01 -13.79 -2.92
C SER A 38 -7.04 -13.77 -1.74
N PHE A 39 -5.95 -13.01 -1.85
CA PHE A 39 -4.94 -12.86 -0.81
C PHE A 39 -5.48 -12.12 0.43
N VAL A 40 -6.28 -11.07 0.25
CA VAL A 40 -6.96 -10.35 1.34
C VAL A 40 -7.88 -11.29 2.10
N LEU A 41 -8.70 -12.10 1.42
CA LEU A 41 -9.63 -13.03 2.07
C LEU A 41 -8.92 -14.20 2.77
N GLU A 42 -7.71 -14.56 2.32
CA GLU A 42 -6.85 -15.51 3.02
C GLU A 42 -6.32 -14.93 4.34
N LYS A 43 -5.79 -13.70 4.31
CA LYS A 43 -5.17 -13.06 5.48
C LYS A 43 -6.17 -12.40 6.43
N MET A 44 -7.33 -11.99 5.91
CA MET A 44 -8.40 -11.29 6.62
C MET A 44 -9.73 -12.02 6.42
N PRO A 45 -9.89 -13.25 6.95
CA PRO A 45 -11.05 -14.10 6.67
C PRO A 45 -12.39 -13.53 7.19
N HIS A 46 -12.34 -12.57 8.13
CA HIS A 46 -13.52 -11.83 8.60
C HIS A 46 -14.14 -10.93 7.52
N LEU A 47 -13.45 -10.68 6.40
CA LEU A 47 -13.97 -9.96 5.24
C LEU A 47 -14.72 -10.87 4.25
N LYS A 48 -14.86 -12.17 4.53
CA LYS A 48 -15.66 -13.06 3.67
C LYS A 48 -17.11 -12.59 3.62
N GLY A 49 -17.62 -12.36 2.40
CA GLY A 49 -18.97 -11.84 2.17
C GLY A 49 -19.11 -10.32 2.34
N VAL A 50 -18.03 -9.62 2.68
CA VAL A 50 -17.99 -8.15 2.70
C VAL A 50 -17.62 -7.66 1.30
N GLU A 51 -18.29 -6.61 0.84
CA GLU A 51 -17.94 -5.95 -0.42
C GLU A 51 -16.57 -5.27 -0.30
N ILE A 52 -15.67 -5.60 -1.23
CA ILE A 52 -14.32 -5.04 -1.35
C ILE A 52 -14.22 -4.37 -2.72
N LYS A 53 -13.90 -3.08 -2.73
CA LYS A 53 -13.82 -2.25 -3.94
C LYS A 53 -12.38 -1.88 -4.22
N LEU A 54 -11.96 -2.05 -5.47
CA LEU A 54 -10.63 -1.63 -5.93
C LEU A 54 -10.57 -0.11 -6.05
N VAL A 55 -9.64 0.49 -5.33
CA VAL A 55 -9.41 1.95 -5.32
C VAL A 55 -8.39 2.34 -6.38
N GLN A 56 -7.23 1.66 -6.37
CA GLN A 56 -6.16 1.94 -7.32
C GLN A 56 -5.18 0.77 -7.43
N ILE A 57 -4.48 0.70 -8.57
CA ILE A 57 -3.30 -0.13 -8.79
C ILE A 57 -2.14 0.81 -9.06
N ASN A 58 -1.07 0.67 -8.29
CA ASN A 58 0.12 1.50 -8.34
C ASN A 58 1.31 0.66 -8.77
N ALA A 59 1.84 0.98 -9.95
CA ALA A 59 3.09 0.47 -10.45
C ALA A 59 4.09 1.63 -10.50
N GLN A 60 5.18 1.53 -9.75
CA GLN A 60 6.15 2.63 -9.61
C GLN A 60 7.57 2.10 -9.78
N TYR A 61 8.44 2.93 -10.36
CA TYR A 61 9.88 2.67 -10.40
C TYR A 61 10.58 3.57 -9.39
N HIS A 62 11.28 2.96 -8.43
CA HIS A 62 12.09 3.67 -7.44
C HIS A 62 13.57 3.36 -7.64
N LYS A 63 14.44 4.13 -6.99
CA LYS A 63 15.90 3.87 -6.98
C LYS A 63 16.26 2.46 -6.47
N ASN A 64 15.42 1.89 -5.62
CA ASN A 64 15.63 0.58 -4.99
C ASN A 64 14.86 -0.55 -5.71
N GLY A 65 14.41 -0.30 -6.94
CA GLY A 65 13.63 -1.24 -7.72
C GLY A 65 12.14 -0.86 -7.87
N PRO A 66 11.42 -1.57 -8.75
CA PRO A 66 10.04 -1.31 -9.04
C PRO A 66 9.12 -1.91 -7.96
N THR A 67 8.00 -1.25 -7.71
CA THR A 67 6.97 -1.71 -6.77
C THR A 67 5.63 -1.82 -7.46
N LEU A 68 4.89 -2.88 -7.15
CA LEU A 68 3.49 -3.04 -7.53
C LEU A 68 2.68 -3.18 -6.26
N SER A 69 1.60 -2.40 -6.16
CA SER A 69 0.60 -2.57 -5.12
C SER A 69 -0.79 -2.28 -5.63
N SER A 70 -1.78 -2.87 -4.97
CA SER A 70 -3.19 -2.55 -5.19
C SER A 70 -3.83 -2.14 -3.87
N LEU A 71 -4.68 -1.13 -3.91
CA LEU A 71 -5.35 -0.58 -2.74
C LEU A 71 -6.85 -0.83 -2.83
N PHE A 72 -7.45 -1.24 -1.71
CA PHE A 72 -8.88 -1.53 -1.60
C PHE A 72 -9.51 -0.80 -0.44
N ILE A 73 -10.81 -0.55 -0.55
CA ILE A 73 -11.70 -0.16 0.54
C ILE A 73 -12.81 -1.21 0.67
N HIS A 74 -13.33 -1.44 1.88
CA HIS A 74 -14.40 -2.39 2.12
C HIS A 74 -15.49 -1.79 3.01
N ALA A 75 -16.68 -2.40 3.05
CA ALA A 75 -17.81 -1.83 3.79
C ALA A 75 -17.51 -1.60 5.30
N ASN A 76 -16.62 -2.41 5.89
CA ASN A 76 -16.20 -2.28 7.29
C ASN A 76 -14.98 -1.35 7.49
N SER A 77 -14.65 -0.51 6.51
CA SER A 77 -13.46 0.35 6.54
C SER A 77 -13.64 1.57 7.44
N PHE A 78 -14.88 1.94 7.80
CA PHE A 78 -15.15 2.99 8.77
C PHE A 78 -14.78 2.50 10.17
N LYS A 79 -13.74 3.09 10.76
CA LYS A 79 -13.21 2.64 12.06
C LYS A 79 -13.00 3.80 13.04
N PRO A 80 -13.19 3.57 14.34
CA PRO A 80 -12.86 4.55 15.36
C PRO A 80 -11.34 4.73 15.41
N ILE A 81 -10.90 5.96 15.65
CA ILE A 81 -9.47 6.32 15.65
C ILE A 81 -8.63 5.54 16.67
N SER A 82 -9.25 4.96 17.70
CA SER A 82 -8.60 4.06 18.66
C SER A 82 -8.05 2.77 18.04
N GLU A 83 -8.57 2.37 16.88
CA GLU A 83 -8.13 1.19 16.13
C GLU A 83 -7.07 1.51 15.06
N ASN A 84 -6.61 2.76 15.01
CA ASN A 84 -5.63 3.22 14.04
C ASN A 84 -4.30 2.47 14.19
N LYS A 85 -3.74 2.00 13.06
CA LYS A 85 -2.52 1.18 13.04
C LYS A 85 -1.29 1.96 12.60
N THR A 86 -1.44 3.14 11.99
CA THR A 86 -0.31 3.86 11.39
C THR A 86 0.19 5.05 12.21
N LEU A 87 -0.66 5.70 13.00
CA LEU A 87 -0.32 6.94 13.71
C LEU A 87 0.31 6.75 15.10
N GLY A 88 0.41 5.53 15.61
CA GLY A 88 0.94 5.26 16.94
C GLY A 88 0.12 5.89 18.07
N PHE A 89 0.40 5.54 19.32
CA PHE A 89 -0.37 6.01 20.48
C PHE A 89 -0.14 7.50 20.84
N GLN A 90 0.63 8.25 20.06
CA GLN A 90 0.99 9.63 20.40
C GLN A 90 -0.11 10.61 19.95
N ASP A 91 -0.81 11.12 20.96
CA ASP A 91 -1.68 12.29 20.93
C ASP A 91 -2.51 12.48 19.65
N LEU A 92 -3.70 11.88 19.68
CA LEU A 92 -4.87 12.20 18.83
C LEU A 92 -5.41 13.63 19.07
N SER A 93 -4.51 14.56 19.41
CA SER A 93 -4.67 15.98 19.74
C SER A 93 -5.36 16.83 18.66
N TYR A 94 -5.59 16.28 17.47
CA TYR A 94 -6.32 16.95 16.38
C TYR A 94 -7.84 16.80 16.48
N GLY A 95 -8.34 16.04 17.46
CA GLY A 95 -9.77 15.84 17.69
C GLY A 95 -10.45 15.01 16.60
N ILE A 96 -9.70 14.21 15.83
CA ILE A 96 -10.25 13.27 14.85
C ILE A 96 -10.82 12.05 15.59
N SER A 97 -12.02 11.64 15.19
CA SER A 97 -12.74 10.54 15.85
C SER A 97 -12.71 9.24 15.07
N HIS A 98 -12.65 9.30 13.74
CA HIS A 98 -12.76 8.15 12.84
C HIS A 98 -11.85 8.28 11.62
N PHE A 99 -11.58 7.15 11.00
CA PHE A 99 -10.82 7.05 9.75
C PHE A 99 -11.41 5.99 8.83
N ALA A 100 -11.06 6.07 7.55
CA ALA A 100 -11.28 5.00 6.58
C ALA A 100 -9.99 4.17 6.45
N GLU A 101 -10.08 2.87 6.76
CA GLU A 101 -9.00 1.90 6.56
C GLU A 101 -8.99 1.40 5.10
N PHE A 102 -7.86 1.57 4.42
CA PHE A 102 -7.61 0.99 3.12
C PHE A 102 -6.61 -0.16 3.26
N VAL A 103 -6.92 -1.27 2.60
CA VAL A 103 -6.08 -2.46 2.57
C VAL A 103 -5.18 -2.40 1.33
N ARG A 104 -3.87 -2.32 1.54
CA ARG A 104 -2.87 -2.38 0.47
C ARG A 104 -2.31 -3.78 0.38
N VAL A 105 -2.36 -4.37 -0.81
CA VAL A 105 -1.64 -5.60 -1.14
C VAL A 105 -0.38 -5.23 -1.90
N ASN A 106 0.77 -5.64 -1.38
CA ASN A 106 2.07 -5.44 -2.02
C ASN A 106 2.50 -6.71 -2.75
N PHE A 107 3.09 -6.54 -3.92
CA PHE A 107 3.50 -7.64 -4.79
C PHE A 107 5.02 -7.72 -4.90
N SER A 108 5.50 -8.95 -5.06
CA SER A 108 6.86 -9.25 -5.49
C SER A 108 7.10 -8.81 -6.94
N THR A 109 8.36 -8.78 -7.36
CA THR A 109 8.71 -8.57 -8.76
C THR A 109 8.23 -9.69 -9.68
N ALA A 110 7.91 -10.87 -9.13
CA ALA A 110 7.28 -11.97 -9.85
C ALA A 110 5.75 -11.85 -9.94
N GLY A 111 5.17 -10.73 -9.48
CA GLY A 111 3.72 -10.48 -9.55
C GLY A 111 2.89 -11.36 -8.61
N VAL A 112 3.48 -11.78 -7.49
CA VAL A 112 2.83 -12.57 -6.45
C VAL A 112 2.56 -11.67 -5.24
N PRO A 113 1.34 -11.67 -4.67
CA PRO A 113 1.07 -10.98 -3.41
C PRO A 113 1.95 -11.51 -2.27
N GLU A 114 2.63 -10.61 -1.55
CA GLU A 114 3.55 -11.00 -0.47
C GLU A 114 3.05 -10.60 0.91
N ASN A 115 2.51 -9.38 1.04
CA ASN A 115 2.10 -8.83 2.31
C ASN A 115 0.96 -7.83 2.18
N ILE A 116 0.31 -7.56 3.32
CA ILE A 116 -0.70 -6.52 3.47
C ILE A 116 -0.10 -5.41 4.33
N SER A 117 -0.31 -4.17 3.87
CA SER A 117 -0.15 -2.98 4.69
C SER A 117 -1.44 -2.16 4.69
N PHE A 118 -1.52 -1.17 5.57
CA PHE A 118 -2.69 -0.32 5.70
C PHE A 118 -2.36 1.11 5.29
N ASN A 119 -3.30 1.73 4.60
CA ASN A 119 -3.35 3.17 4.40
C ASN A 119 -4.60 3.68 5.12
N GLU A 120 -4.54 4.86 5.69
CA GLU A 120 -5.63 5.39 6.51
C GLU A 120 -5.93 6.81 6.05
N SER A 121 -7.21 7.13 5.90
CA SER A 121 -7.67 8.48 5.61
C SER A 121 -8.46 9.01 6.80
N LEU A 122 -7.97 10.09 7.40
CA LEU A 122 -8.64 10.74 8.52
C LEU A 122 -9.92 11.40 8.02
N LEU A 123 -11.04 11.12 8.70
CA LEU A 123 -12.35 11.58 8.25
C LEU A 123 -12.73 12.88 8.95
N GLY A 124 -13.35 12.81 10.12
CA GLY A 124 -13.92 13.96 10.81
C GLY A 124 -13.75 13.90 12.33
N LYS A 125 -14.22 14.98 12.97
CA LYS A 125 -14.07 15.16 14.42
C LYS A 125 -15.18 14.53 15.25
N ASN A 126 -16.30 14.20 14.61
CA ASN A 126 -17.41 13.48 15.21
C ASN A 126 -17.86 12.34 14.28
N GLU A 127 -18.67 11.43 14.81
CA GLU A 127 -19.13 10.23 14.10
C GLU A 127 -20.00 10.55 12.88
N GLU A 128 -20.94 11.49 13.00
CA GLU A 128 -21.89 11.86 11.94
C GLU A 128 -21.17 12.41 10.70
N GLU A 129 -20.33 13.44 10.88
CA GLU A 129 -19.52 14.02 9.80
C GLU A 129 -18.57 12.97 9.20
N SER A 130 -18.00 12.10 10.04
CA SER A 130 -17.08 11.08 9.55
C SER A 130 -17.80 10.01 8.73
N LEU A 131 -19.01 9.64 9.12
CA LEU A 131 -19.83 8.66 8.41
C LEU A 131 -20.29 9.22 7.06
N GLU A 132 -20.69 10.50 7.00
CA GLU A 132 -21.01 11.17 5.74
C GLU A 132 -19.83 11.12 4.77
N ARG A 133 -18.65 11.58 5.22
CA ARG A 133 -17.41 11.55 4.42
C ARG A 133 -17.02 10.13 3.99
N PHE A 134 -17.19 9.16 4.89
CA PHE A 134 -16.94 7.75 4.57
C PHE A 134 -17.87 7.26 3.46
N ASN A 135 -19.16 7.57 3.54
CA ASN A 135 -20.13 7.15 2.54
C ASN A 135 -19.84 7.80 1.18
N GLU A 136 -19.48 9.09 1.14
CA GLU A 136 -19.05 9.76 -0.08
C GLU A 136 -17.83 9.06 -0.70
N LEU A 137 -16.81 8.81 0.11
CA LEU A 137 -15.58 8.12 -0.30
C LEU A 137 -15.86 6.68 -0.78
N TYR A 138 -16.67 5.93 -0.04
CA TYR A 138 -16.97 4.53 -0.33
C TYR A 138 -17.85 4.34 -1.56
N ASN A 139 -18.79 5.27 -1.80
CA ASN A 139 -19.69 5.22 -2.96
C ASN A 139 -19.05 5.78 -4.23
N PHE A 140 -17.97 6.56 -4.11
CA PHE A 140 -17.20 7.02 -5.26
C PHE A 140 -16.50 5.86 -6.00
N TYR A 141 -16.10 4.82 -5.26
CA TYR A 141 -15.50 3.60 -5.80
C TYR A 141 -16.55 2.52 -6.01
#